data_AF-A0AAU6YP71-F1
#
_entry.id   AF-A0AAU6YP71-F1
#
_cell.length_a   1.000
_cell.length_b   1.000
_cell.length_c   1.000
_cell.angle_alpha   90.00
_cell.angle_beta   90.00
_cell.angle_gamma   90.00
#
_symmetry.space_group_name_H-M   'P 1'
#
loop_
_entity.id
_entity.type
_entity.pdbx_description
1 polymer ?
#
loop_
_entity_poly.entity_id
_entity_poly.type
_entity_poly.pdbx_seq_one_letter_code
_entity_poly.pdbx_strand_id
1 'polypeptide(L)' 'MDVSPADRNGNEWIRESEVAYSVRTSTFKNLVLKWRSATVRRDYQGGQDFDEHRLIVVYPLTLL' A
#
# COMPACT_ATOMS: atom_id res chain seq x y z
N MET A 1 29.99 -13.33 -2.42
CA MET A 1 29.39 -12.03 -2.06
C MET A 1 29.73 -11.78 -0.62
N ASP A 2 30.69 -10.88 -0.40
CA ASP A 2 31.15 -10.46 0.93
C ASP A 2 30.17 -9.37 1.41
N VAL A 3 29.46 -9.62 2.51
CA VAL A 3 28.55 -8.65 3.13
C VAL A 3 29.39 -7.76 4.03
N SER A 4 29.51 -6.48 3.65
CA SER A 4 30.27 -5.47 4.39
C SER A 4 29.73 -5.37 5.83
N PRO A 5 30.58 -5.20 6.85
CA PRO A 5 30.16 -5.13 8.25
C PRO A 5 29.18 -3.98 8.57
N ALA A 6 28.99 -3.02 7.66
CA ALA A 6 28.02 -1.93 7.76
C ALA A 6 26.55 -2.40 7.62
N ASP A 7 26.30 -3.58 7.02
CA ASP A 7 24.96 -4.10 6.74
C ASP A 7 24.33 -4.86 7.92
N ARG A 8 25.08 -5.11 9.00
CA ARG A 8 24.61 -5.94 10.13
C ARG A 8 23.63 -5.23 11.08
N ASN A 9 23.45 -3.91 10.93
CA ASN A 9 22.67 -3.07 11.85
C ASN A 9 21.57 -2.25 11.15
N GLY A 10 21.27 -2.53 9.89
CA GLY A 10 20.22 -1.84 9.14
C GLY A 10 18.83 -2.08 9.75
N ASN A 11 18.15 -1.00 10.14
CA ASN A 11 16.76 -1.09 10.59
C ASN A 11 15.81 -0.89 9.40
N GLU A 12 14.74 -1.67 9.33
CA GLU A 12 13.67 -1.50 8.34
C GLU A 12 12.32 -1.48 9.05
N TRP A 13 11.51 -0.46 8.76
CA TRP A 13 10.13 -0.44 9.21
C TRP A 13 9.18 -0.12 8.07
N ILE A 14 8.02 -0.78 8.12
CA ILE A 14 6.95 -0.64 7.13
C ILE A 14 5.69 -0.22 7.89
N ARG A 15 5.01 0.83 7.41
CA ARG A 15 3.66 1.18 7.86
C ARG A 15 2.70 1.08 6.69
N GLU A 16 1.65 0.31 6.89
CA GLU A 16 0.56 0.17 5.93
C GLU A 16 -0.76 0.63 6.55
N SER A 17 -1.52 1.39 5.77
CA SER A 17 -2.86 1.85 6.14
C SER A 17 -3.82 1.57 5.00
N GLU A 18 -5.00 1.04 5.31
CA GLU A 18 -6.07 0.78 4.36
C GLU A 18 -7.38 1.39 4.84
N VAL A 19 -8.05 2.10 3.94
CA VAL A 19 -9.41 2.61 4.14
C VAL A 19 -10.26 2.06 2.99
N ALA A 20 -11.33 1.35 3.33
CA ALA A 20 -12.27 0.81 2.36
C ALA A 20 -13.68 1.35 2.64
N TYR A 21 -14.36 1.78 1.59
CA TYR A 21 -15.74 2.24 1.63
C TYR A 21 -16.57 1.54 0.56
N SER A 22 -17.77 1.10 0.95
CA SER A 22 -18.73 0.50 0.03
C SER A 22 -20.02 1.32 0.02
N VAL A 23 -20.43 1.75 -1.17
CA VAL A 23 -21.69 2.45 -1.37
C VAL A 23 -22.81 1.42 -1.30
N ARG A 24 -23.71 1.58 -0.32
CA ARG A 24 -24.82 0.62 -0.10
C ARG A 24 -26.13 1.02 -0.74
N THR A 25 -26.26 2.28 -1.18
CA THR A 25 -27.54 2.84 -1.65
C THR A 25 -27.36 3.66 -2.93
N SER A 26 -28.47 3.84 -3.67
CA SER A 26 -28.56 4.71 -4.85
C SER A 26 -27.79 4.24 -6.10
N THR A 27 -27.53 5.14 -7.04
CA THR A 27 -27.00 4.92 -8.40
C THR A 27 -25.63 4.22 -8.43
N PHE A 28 -24.81 4.40 -7.40
CA PHE A 28 -23.49 3.76 -7.29
C PHE A 28 -23.50 2.59 -6.31
N LYS A 29 -24.65 1.97 -6.05
CA LYS A 29 -24.74 0.81 -5.17
C LYS A 29 -23.72 -0.26 -5.59
N ASN A 30 -23.01 -0.82 -4.61
CA ASN A 30 -21.92 -1.77 -4.75
C ASN A 30 -20.59 -1.20 -5.29
N LEU A 31 -20.47 0.12 -5.49
CA LEU A 31 -19.17 0.76 -5.72
C LEU A 31 -18.31 0.60 -4.47
N VAL A 32 -17.12 0.03 -4.64
CA VAL A 32 -16.11 -0.10 -3.58
C VAL A 32 -14.94 0.81 -3.91
N LEU A 33 -14.65 1.72 -2.98
CA LEU A 33 -13.46 2.53 -2.98
C LEU A 33 -12.49 1.97 -1.95
N LYS A 34 -11.25 1.68 -2.35
CA LYS A 34 -10.18 1.35 -1.41
C LYS A 34 -9.03 2.30 -1.63
N TRP A 35 -8.54 2.85 -0.54
CA TRP A 35 -7.31 3.61 -0.52
C TRP A 35 -6.32 2.88 0.37
N ARG A 36 -5.16 2.55 -0.20
CA ARG A 36 -4.06 1.90 0.49
C ARG A 36 -2.85 2.81 0.43
N SER A 37 -2.21 3.00 1.56
CA SER A 37 -0.98 3.77 1.68
C SER A 37 0.07 2.89 2.36
N ALA A 38 1.28 2.84 1.79
CA ALA A 38 2.40 2.11 2.34
C ALA A 38 3.63 3.03 2.39
N THR A 39 4.31 3.05 3.52
CA THR A 39 5.58 3.75 3.69
C THR A 39 6.62 2.76 4.19
N VAL A 40 7.70 2.63 3.46
CA VAL A 40 8.85 1.78 3.77
C VAL A 40 10.04 2.69 4.02
N ARG A 41 10.67 2.53 5.18
CA ARG A 41 11.90 3.24 5.54
C ARG A 41 13.01 2.26 5.89
N ARG A 42 14.20 2.50 5.35
CA ARG A 42 15.36 1.61 5.46
C ARG A 42 16.61 2.37 5.87
N ASP A 43 17.17 2.02 7.02
CA ASP A 43 18.36 2.64 7.60
C ASP A 43 19.64 1.83 7.29
N TYR A 44 19.85 1.44 6.02
CA TYR A 44 21.07 0.74 5.58
C TYR A 44 21.64 1.33 4.28
N GLN A 45 22.96 1.18 4.05
CA GLN A 45 23.61 1.71 2.85
C GLN A 45 23.06 1.03 1.60
N GLY A 46 22.45 1.84 0.70
CA GLY A 46 21.78 1.34 -0.51
C GLY A 46 20.32 0.94 -0.32
N GLY A 47 19.75 1.13 0.88
CA GLY A 47 18.32 1.04 1.12
C GLY A 47 17.57 2.17 0.40
N GLN A 48 16.51 1.84 -0.33
CA GLN A 48 15.64 2.82 -0.94
C GLN A 48 14.38 2.98 -0.10
N ASP A 49 14.06 4.22 0.24
CA ASP A 49 12.80 4.59 0.85
C ASP A 49 11.70 4.62 -0.22
N PHE A 50 10.51 4.14 0.14
CA PHE A 50 9.36 4.12 -0.75
C PHE A 50 8.11 4.59 -0.05
N ASP A 51 7.36 5.48 -0.70
CA ASP A 51 6.01 5.84 -0.33
C ASP A 51 5.09 5.48 -1.51
N GLU A 52 4.07 4.65 -1.25
CA GLU A 52 3.13 4.19 -2.26
C GLU A 52 1.69 4.51 -1.84
N HIS A 53 0.94 5.13 -2.75
CA HIS A 53 -0.50 5.36 -2.59
C HIS A 53 -1.26 4.70 -3.74
N ARG A 54 -2.09 3.71 -3.40
CA ARG A 54 -2.96 3.01 -4.35
C ARG A 54 -4.40 3.42 -4.11
N LEU A 55 -5.02 4.02 -5.12
CA LEU A 55 -6.46 4.23 -5.18
C LEU A 55 -7.09 3.15 -6.06
N ILE A 56 -7.99 2.36 -5.49
CA ILE A 56 -8.63 1.24 -6.15
C ILE A 56 -10.13 1.50 -6.19
N VAL A 57 -10.69 1.53 -7.40
CA VAL A 57 -12.12 1.71 -7.64
C VAL A 57 -12.65 0.43 -8.26
N VAL A 58 -13.61 -0.20 -7.60
CA VAL A 58 -14.25 -1.43 -8.07
C VAL A 58 -15.74 -1.19 -8.22
N TYR A 59 -16.25 -1.33 -9.44
CA TYR A 59 -17.68 -1.28 -9.71
C TYR A 59 -18.11 -2.58 -10.41
N PRO A 60 -18.76 -3.52 -9.69
CA PRO A 60 -19.25 -4.75 -10.30
C PRO A 60 -20.44 -4.43 -11.22
N LEU A 61 -20.26 -4.63 -12.51
CA LEU A 61 -21.30 -4.51 -13.53
C LEU A 61 -21.92 -5.87 -13.81
N THR A 62 -23.22 -6.02 -13.53
CA THR A 62 -23.99 -7.20 -13.93
C THR A 62 -24.71 -6.89 -15.25
N LEU A 63 -24.51 -7.73 -16.26
CA LEU A 63 -25.01 -7.53 -17.63
C LEU A 63 -26.16 -8.49 -18.03
N LEU A 64 -26.66 -9.28 -17.08
CA LEU A 64 -27.62 -10.37 -17.28
C LEU A 64 -28.86 -10.19 -16.40
#